data_AF-A0A2T0R248-F1
#
_entry.id   AF-A0A2T0R248-F1
#
_cell.length_a   1.000
_cell.length_b   1.000
_cell.length_c   1.000
_cell.angle_alpha   90.00
_cell.angle_beta   90.00
_cell.angle_gamma   90.00
#
_symmetry.space_group_name_H-M   'P 1'
#
loop_
_entity.id
_entity.type
_entity.pdbx_description
1 polymer ?
#
loop_
_entity_poly.entity_id
_entity_poly.type
_entity_poly.pdbx_seq_one_letter_code
_entity_poly.pdbx_strand_id
1 'polypeptide(L)' 'MTDPRPRRPRLTYDAPVLAFDYPADGDPVWPCTECLPWHLEVVVEDGEVLIREWHAAECPVFTDDEGENSE' A
#
# COMPACT_ATOMS: atom_id res chain seq x y z
N MET A 1 13.08 4.72 28.39
CA MET A 1 12.85 3.41 27.74
C MET A 1 12.07 3.70 26.48
N THR A 2 12.74 3.71 25.33
CA THR A 2 12.10 3.93 24.04
C THR A 2 11.32 2.66 23.71
N ASP A 3 10.00 2.76 23.59
CA ASP A 3 9.15 1.64 23.19
C ASP A 3 9.60 1.17 21.79
N PRO A 4 10.06 -0.09 21.62
CA PRO A 4 10.57 -0.58 20.35
C PRO A 4 9.44 -0.96 19.39
N ARG A 5 8.17 -0.80 19.79
CA ARG A 5 7.06 -1.12 18.91
C ARG A 5 7.01 -0.09 17.78
N PRO A 6 6.99 -0.53 16.51
CA PRO A 6 6.80 0.38 15.39
C PRO A 6 5.55 1.21 15.67
N ARG A 7 5.62 2.52 15.42
CA ARG A 7 4.49 3.41 15.62
C ARG A 7 3.34 2.85 14.78
N ARG A 8 2.25 2.46 15.45
CA ARG A 8 1.05 2.02 14.73
C ARG A 8 0.62 3.17 13.82
N PRO A 9 0.44 2.92 12.51
CA PRO A 9 -0.04 3.95 11.59
C PRO A 9 -1.37 4.50 12.10
N ARG A 10 -1.60 5.81 11.92
CA ARG A 10 -2.89 6.41 12.29
C ARG A 10 -3.95 5.91 11.32
N LEU A 11 -4.73 4.95 11.78
CA LEU A 11 -5.86 4.35 11.05
C LEU A 11 -7.10 5.24 11.02
N THR A 12 -6.92 6.56 11.11
CA THR A 12 -8.01 7.53 11.08
C THR A 12 -8.32 7.86 9.62
N TYR A 13 -9.60 8.02 9.27
CA TYR A 13 -10.06 8.30 7.89
C TYR A 13 -9.53 9.63 7.31
N ASP A 14 -8.73 10.38 8.06
CA ASP A 14 -8.06 11.62 7.68
C ASP A 14 -6.55 11.45 7.38
N ALA A 15 -6.00 10.23 7.51
CA ALA A 15 -4.63 9.97 7.12
C ALA A 15 -4.43 10.22 5.62
N PRO A 16 -3.33 10.88 5.19
CA PRO A 16 -3.01 11.01 3.77
C PRO A 16 -2.88 9.63 3.12
N VAL A 17 -3.47 9.48 1.94
CA VAL A 17 -3.50 8.22 1.21
C VAL A 17 -2.72 8.36 -0.09
N LEU A 18 -1.94 7.33 -0.43
CA LEU A 18 -1.18 7.21 -1.68
C LEU A 18 -1.74 6.05 -2.51
N ALA A 19 -1.78 6.21 -3.83
CA ALA A 19 -2.29 5.23 -4.78
C ALA A 19 -1.14 4.66 -5.61
N PHE A 20 -1.15 3.35 -5.85
CA PHE A 20 -0.09 2.66 -6.60
C PHE A 20 -0.67 1.63 -7.56
N ASP A 21 -0.11 1.60 -8.76
CA ASP A 21 -0.51 0.66 -9.80
C ASP A 21 0.52 -0.44 -9.92
N TYR A 22 0.06 -1.69 -9.90
CA TYR A 22 0.89 -2.87 -10.14
C TYR A 22 0.25 -3.77 -11.20
N PRO A 23 1.05 -4.48 -12.01
CA PRO A 23 0.52 -5.38 -13.03
C PRO A 23 -0.32 -6.51 -12.41
N ALA A 24 -1.45 -6.81 -13.04
CA ALA A 24 -2.31 -7.91 -12.64
C ALA A 24 -1.80 -9.24 -13.22
N ASP A 25 -0.78 -9.81 -12.59
CA ASP A 25 -0.09 -11.03 -13.07
C ASP A 25 -0.78 -12.36 -12.70
N GLY A 26 -2.00 -12.30 -12.14
CA GLY A 26 -2.82 -13.47 -11.79
C GLY A 26 -2.62 -13.98 -10.35
N ASP A 27 -1.74 -13.34 -9.58
CA ASP A 27 -1.58 -13.62 -8.16
C ASP A 27 -2.74 -13.07 -7.31
N PRO A 28 -3.10 -13.74 -6.20
CA PRO A 28 -4.14 -13.27 -5.31
C PRO A 28 -3.72 -11.99 -4.58
N VAL A 29 -4.58 -10.99 -4.59
CA VAL A 29 -4.41 -9.72 -3.88
C VAL A 29 -5.04 -9.80 -2.50
N TRP A 30 -4.33 -9.33 -1.47
CA TRP A 30 -4.78 -9.39 -0.08
C TRP A 30 -4.91 -8.00 0.55
N PRO A 31 -5.91 -7.78 1.42
CA PRO A 31 -6.00 -6.55 2.19
C PRO A 31 -4.76 -6.27 3.01
N CYS A 32 -4.29 -5.03 2.95
CA CYS A 32 -3.27 -4.56 3.86
C CYS A 32 -3.79 -4.66 5.29
N THR A 33 -3.08 -5.42 6.14
CA THR A 33 -3.43 -5.57 7.55
C THR A 33 -2.93 -4.41 8.40
N GLU A 34 -2.02 -3.60 7.86
CA GLU A 34 -1.36 -2.52 8.58
C GLU A 34 -2.04 -1.16 8.36
N CYS A 35 -2.73 -0.93 7.24
CA CYS A 35 -3.51 0.29 7.03
C CYS A 35 -4.98 0.00 6.70
N LEU A 36 -5.88 0.63 7.45
CA LEU A 36 -7.31 0.62 7.25
C LEU A 36 -7.81 2.07 7.10
N PRO A 37 -8.84 2.31 6.27
CA PRO A 37 -9.53 1.35 5.39
C PRO A 37 -8.67 0.96 4.18
N TRP A 38 -8.76 -0.30 3.75
CA TRP A 38 -8.15 -0.80 2.52
C TRP A 38 -9.08 -0.57 1.32
N HIS A 39 -8.53 -0.11 0.19
CA HIS A 39 -9.24 0.09 -1.06
C HIS A 39 -8.37 -0.40 -2.23
N LEU A 40 -8.98 -1.09 -3.19
CA LEU A 40 -8.35 -1.51 -4.43
C LEU A 40 -9.30 -1.29 -5.61
N GLU A 41 -8.73 -1.09 -6.79
CA GLU A 41 -9.46 -0.96 -8.06
C GLU A 41 -8.69 -1.71 -9.15
N VAL A 42 -9.41 -2.27 -10.12
CA VAL A 42 -8.79 -2.80 -11.34
C VAL A 42 -8.86 -1.72 -12.41
N VAL A 43 -7.71 -1.28 -12.91
CA VAL A 43 -7.62 -0.27 -13.97
C VAL A 43 -7.03 -0.89 -15.23
N VAL A 44 -7.47 -0.41 -16.40
CA VAL A 44 -6.96 -0.87 -17.69
C VAL A 44 -6.35 0.33 -18.39
N GLU A 45 -5.03 0.33 -18.54
CA GLU A 45 -4.25 1.43 -19.13
C GLU A 45 -3.33 0.84 -20.22
N ASP A 46 -3.29 1.46 -21.39
CA ASP A 46 -2.48 1.02 -22.55
C ASP A 46 -2.58 -0.46 -22.94
N GLY A 47 -3.72 -1.11 -22.63
CA GLY A 47 -3.98 -2.52 -22.92
C GLY A 47 -3.46 -3.49 -21.85
N GLU A 48 -2.89 -2.96 -20.77
CA GLU A 48 -2.47 -3.70 -19.59
C GLU A 48 -3.55 -3.64 -18.52
N VAL A 49 -3.70 -4.74 -17.77
CA VAL A 49 -4.57 -4.76 -16.58
C VAL A 49 -3.67 -4.50 -15.39
N LEU A 50 -3.96 -3.41 -14.68
CA LEU A 50 -3.26 -3.03 -13.46
C LEU A 50 -4.24 -3.11 -12.30
N ILE A 51 -3.70 -3.32 -11.11
CA ILE A 51 -4.44 -3.16 -9.88
C ILE A 51 -3.91 -1.90 -9.21
N ARG A 52 -4.83 -1.00 -8.85
CA ARG A 52 -4.55 0.20 -8.08
C ARG A 52 -4.87 -0.06 -6.63
N GLU A 53 -3.91 0.10 -5.74
CA GLU A 53 -4.10 0.01 -4.29
C GLU A 53 -3.85 1.33 -3.60
N TRP A 54 -4.61 1.58 -2.53
CA TRP A 54 -4.49 2.78 -1.71
C TRP A 54 -4.03 2.45 -0.30
N HIS A 55 -2.94 3.07 0.13
CA HIS A 55 -2.35 2.89 1.45
C HIS A 55 -2.22 4.22 2.20
N ALA A 56 -2.30 4.17 3.53
CA ALA A 56 -1.92 5.32 4.34
C ALA A 56 -0.42 5.62 4.10
N ALA A 57 -0.05 6.90 3.98
CA ALA A 57 1.32 7.32 3.67
C ALA A 57 2.36 6.86 4.70
N GLU A 58 1.94 6.50 5.91
CA GLU A 58 2.79 5.96 6.98
C GLU A 58 2.70 4.43 7.13
N CYS A 59 2.13 3.72 6.14
CA CYS A 59 2.01 2.27 6.17
C CYS A 59 3.40 1.61 6.16
N PRO A 60 3.76 0.76 7.15
CA PRO A 60 5.09 0.18 7.26
C PRO A 60 5.40 -0.81 6.13
N VAL A 61 4.41 -1.59 5.70
CA VAL A 61 4.51 -2.49 4.53
C VAL A 61 4.88 -1.71 3.28
N PHE A 62 4.40 -0.47 3.18
CA PHE A 62 4.69 0.40 2.05
C PHE A 62 6.09 1.03 2.16
N THR A 63 6.49 1.53 3.34
CA THR A 63 7.80 2.18 3.49
C THR A 63 9.00 1.24 3.34
N ASP A 64 8.79 -0.07 3.49
CA ASP A 64 9.86 -1.07 3.29
C ASP A 64 10.06 -1.41 1.79
N ASP A 65 9.05 -1.28 0.93
CA ASP A 65 9.12 -1.67 -0.50
C ASP A 65 9.83 -0.62 -1.39
N GLU A 66 9.78 0.66 -1.03
CA GLU A 66 10.53 1.72 -1.73
C GLU A 66 12.06 1.68 -1.49
N GLY A 67 12.56 0.67 -0.75
CA GLY A 67 13.98 0.52 -0.39
C GLY A 67 14.81 -0.43 -1.26
N GLU A 68 14.21 -1.27 -2.13
CA GLU A 68 14.95 -2.36 -2.80
C GLU A 68 15.10 -2.22 -4.34
N ASN A 69 14.76 -1.08 -4.95
CA ASN A 69 15.05 -0.82 -6.37
C ASN A 69 15.76 0.52 -6.60
N SER A 70 16.87 0.71 -5.90
CA SER A 70 17.85 1.76 -6.21
C SER A 70 19.26 1.20 -6.08
N GLU A 71 19.67 0.35 -7.03
CA GLU A 71 21.06 0.19 -7.50
C GLU A 71 21.15 -0.71 -8.75
#